data_AF-A0A0W0RRI3-F1
#
_entry.id   AF-A0A0W0RRI3-F1
#
_cell.length_a   1.000
_cell.length_b   1.000
_cell.length_c   1.000
_cell.angle_alpha   90.00
_cell.angle_beta   90.00
_cell.angle_gamma   90.00
#
_symmetry.space_group_name_H-M   'P 1'
#
loop_
_entity.id
_entity.type
_entity.pdbx_description
1 polymer ?
#
loop_
_entity_poly.entity_id
_entity_poly.type
_entity_poly.pdbx_seq_one_letter_code
_entity_poly.pdbx_strand_id
1 'polypeptide(L)'
;MVLISQLISKIILLIPFLQIFLSVFSSQIPTTNINFFNLKEYSMHEKISIMGKKTSTSYLNSIKFFKYDYPKDHWAIDYTRAGTSIAHVKVKGKYNYSVILNPTDCRGYRTIIRYLNNSNSDISSALNRPYTVAEERGLNAVTAMMEQVYKNMGLIPQFAQLGNNSQYFDERTREIIIGNEEEPGMLHLHLWGRGDPEHEFIPGVPLRGPIPGLMFDLIAKSKTVPTNQYAIKWDPKELEIALIAFKEELAAYIESEEFKEEFSDSIEIFIDPVLDLASESTLPVIS
;
A
#
# COMPACT_ATOMS: atom_id res chain seq x y z
N MET A 1 -24.89 24.76 72.66
CA MET A 1 -26.00 25.21 71.77
C MET A 1 -25.69 26.48 70.94
N VAL A 2 -24.48 27.05 70.95
CA VAL A 2 -24.14 28.27 70.18
C VAL A 2 -23.41 27.96 68.86
N LEU A 3 -22.87 26.75 68.67
CA LEU A 3 -22.11 26.38 67.46
C LEU A 3 -22.97 25.82 66.29
N ILE A 4 -24.19 25.36 66.54
CA ILE A 4 -25.09 24.84 65.48
C ILE A 4 -25.88 25.99 64.82
N SER A 5 -26.20 27.05 65.56
CA SER A 5 -26.92 28.23 65.06
C SER A 5 -26.09 29.07 64.07
N GLN A 6 -24.76 29.08 64.22
CA GLN A 6 -23.85 29.78 63.30
C GLN A 6 -23.62 29.03 61.97
N LEU A 7 -23.80 27.71 61.96
CA LEU A 7 -23.63 26.88 60.75
C LEU A 7 -24.85 26.98 59.82
N ILE A 8 -26.07 27.06 60.39
CA ILE A 8 -27.32 27.17 59.62
C ILE A 8 -27.45 28.57 58.97
N SER A 9 -26.99 29.63 59.65
CA SER A 9 -27.04 31.00 59.10
C SER A 9 -26.08 31.23 57.92
N LYS A 10 -25.00 30.45 57.81
CA LYS A 10 -24.06 30.53 56.66
C LYS A 10 -24.54 29.77 55.42
N ILE A 11 -25.39 28.76 55.58
CA ILE A 11 -25.93 27.98 54.45
C ILE A 11 -27.12 28.69 53.80
N ILE A 12 -27.95 29.39 54.58
CA ILE A 12 -29.14 30.10 54.06
C ILE A 12 -28.78 31.37 53.25
N LEU A 13 -27.64 32.00 53.53
CA LEU A 13 -27.17 33.19 52.80
C LEU A 13 -26.37 32.88 51.52
N LEU A 14 -25.99 31.62 51.27
CA LEU A 14 -25.20 31.24 50.08
C LEU A 14 -26.07 30.89 48.86
N ILE A 15 -27.33 30.47 49.09
CA ILE A 15 -28.27 30.07 48.04
C ILE A 15 -28.74 31.25 47.16
N PRO A 16 -29.09 32.45 47.69
CA PRO A 16 -29.51 33.56 46.84
C PRO A 16 -28.36 34.23 46.07
N PHE A 17 -27.10 34.05 46.50
CA PHE A 17 -25.93 34.58 45.78
C PHE A 17 -25.56 33.72 44.55
N LEU A 18 -25.80 32.41 44.61
CA LEU A 18 -25.50 31.50 43.50
C LEU A 18 -26.50 31.63 42.34
N GLN A 19 -27.77 31.96 42.62
CA GLN A 19 -28.79 32.20 41.58
C GLN A 19 -28.63 33.52 40.83
N ILE A 20 -28.09 34.57 41.47
CA ILE A 20 -27.81 35.86 40.81
C ILE A 20 -26.54 35.77 39.93
N PHE A 21 -25.55 34.95 40.31
CA PHE A 21 -24.37 34.73 39.48
C PHE A 21 -24.68 33.91 38.21
N LEU A 22 -25.69 33.03 38.26
CA LEU A 22 -26.17 32.24 37.13
C LEU A 22 -27.10 33.00 36.15
N SER A 23 -27.69 34.13 36.57
CA SER A 23 -28.59 34.95 35.71
C SER A 23 -27.92 36.16 35.05
N VAL A 24 -26.76 36.60 35.52
CA VAL A 24 -26.01 37.73 34.91
C VAL A 24 -25.03 37.28 33.81
N PHE A 25 -24.67 35.99 33.76
CA PHE A 25 -23.77 35.45 32.73
C PHE A 25 -24.45 34.58 31.66
N SER A 26 -25.78 34.55 31.63
CA SER A 26 -26.58 33.80 30.63
C SER A 26 -27.11 34.65 29.46
N SER A 27 -26.58 35.86 29.26
CA SER A 27 -26.97 36.76 28.16
C SER A 27 -25.79 37.28 27.34
N GLN A 28 -24.93 36.39 26.87
CA GLN A 28 -24.06 36.64 25.71
C GLN A 28 -23.73 35.31 25.03
N ILE A 29 -24.66 34.84 24.21
CA ILE A 29 -24.36 33.90 23.13
C ILE A 29 -24.09 34.76 21.89
N PRO A 30 -22.83 35.15 21.59
CA PRO A 30 -22.43 35.20 20.20
C PRO A 30 -22.27 33.74 19.74
N THR A 31 -22.94 33.41 18.65
CA THR A 31 -22.74 32.20 17.86
C THR A 31 -21.27 32.05 17.49
N THR A 32 -20.50 31.43 18.38
CA THR A 32 -19.13 31.04 18.13
C THR A 32 -19.15 29.87 17.16
N ASN A 33 -18.52 30.09 16.01
CA ASN A 33 -17.96 29.07 15.12
C ASN A 33 -17.49 27.86 15.93
N ILE A 34 -18.35 26.85 16.04
CA ILE A 34 -17.93 25.52 16.46
C ILE A 34 -17.17 24.99 15.24
N ASN A 35 -15.86 24.90 15.38
CA ASN A 35 -14.97 24.22 14.45
C ASN A 35 -15.56 22.86 14.08
N PHE A 36 -16.17 22.78 12.91
CA PHE A 36 -16.62 21.55 12.24
C PHE A 36 -15.45 20.63 11.84
N PHE A 37 -14.21 20.97 12.19
CA PHE A 37 -13.01 20.24 11.80
C PHE A 37 -12.63 19.05 12.70
N ASN A 38 -13.29 18.84 13.85
CA ASN A 38 -12.83 17.82 14.82
C ASN A 38 -13.79 16.64 15.08
N LEU A 39 -14.87 16.52 14.31
CA LEU A 39 -15.80 15.38 14.41
C LEU A 39 -15.60 14.32 13.31
N LYS A 40 -14.72 14.56 12.33
CA LYS A 40 -14.44 13.60 11.24
C LYS A 40 -13.39 12.54 11.61
N GLU A 41 -12.50 12.81 12.57
CA GLU A 41 -11.40 11.89 12.92
C GLU A 41 -11.82 10.66 13.73
N TYR A 42 -12.96 10.69 14.44
CA TYR A 42 -13.34 9.63 15.38
C TYR A 42 -13.93 8.36 14.74
N SER A 43 -14.05 8.29 13.41
CA SER A 43 -14.64 7.13 12.70
C SER A 43 -13.73 6.53 11.61
N MET A 44 -12.59 7.14 11.31
CA MET A 44 -11.78 6.78 10.13
C MET A 44 -10.84 5.59 10.32
N HIS A 45 -10.86 4.88 11.45
CA HIS A 45 -9.87 3.84 11.70
C HIS A 45 -10.47 2.62 12.39
N GLU A 46 -10.07 1.41 11.96
CA GLU A 46 -10.27 0.19 12.75
C GLU A 46 -9.05 -0.08 13.63
N LYS A 47 -9.27 -0.26 14.93
CA LYS A 47 -8.19 -0.45 15.91
C LYS A 47 -8.03 -1.91 16.25
N ILE A 48 -6.83 -2.45 16.05
CA ILE A 48 -6.44 -3.75 16.58
C ILE A 48 -5.55 -3.53 17.80
N SER A 49 -6.04 -3.94 18.97
CA SER A 49 -5.26 -3.91 20.21
C SER A 49 -4.20 -5.01 20.18
N ILE A 50 -2.94 -4.63 20.39
CA ILE A 50 -1.84 -5.59 20.51
C ILE A 50 -1.91 -6.20 21.93
N MET A 51 -2.86 -7.12 22.16
CA MET A 51 -2.93 -7.90 23.40
C MET A 51 -2.33 -9.29 23.15
N GLY A 52 -1.07 -9.48 23.57
CA GLY A 52 -0.37 -10.75 23.31
C GLY A 52 0.95 -10.99 24.03
N LYS A 53 1.12 -10.48 25.27
CA LYS A 53 1.96 -11.04 26.36
C LYS A 53 1.96 -10.02 27.50
N LYS A 54 1.60 -10.45 28.71
CA LYS A 54 1.79 -9.66 29.94
C LYS A 54 3.29 -9.54 30.22
N THR A 55 3.93 -8.62 29.52
CA THR A 55 5.21 -8.02 29.89
C THR A 55 5.05 -6.52 29.70
N SER A 56 5.30 -5.79 30.77
CA SER A 56 5.16 -4.34 30.85
C SER A 56 5.90 -3.63 29.71
N THR A 57 5.33 -2.50 29.28
CA THR A 57 5.87 -1.48 28.36
C THR A 57 6.08 -1.90 26.90
N SER A 58 4.97 -2.14 26.17
CA SER A 58 5.04 -2.01 24.71
C SER A 58 5.27 -0.53 24.36
N TYR A 59 6.34 -0.22 23.63
CA TYR A 59 6.57 1.13 23.09
C TYR A 59 5.42 1.55 22.15
N LEU A 60 4.86 0.59 21.41
CA LEU A 60 3.74 0.81 20.51
C LEU A 60 2.39 0.58 21.22
N ASN A 61 1.44 1.50 21.05
CA ASN A 61 0.10 1.40 21.64
C ASN A 61 -0.87 0.57 20.81
N SER A 62 -0.90 0.77 19.48
CA SER A 62 -1.72 -0.05 18.56
C SER A 62 -1.34 0.13 17.09
N ILE A 63 -1.87 -0.76 16.25
CA ILE A 63 -1.90 -0.60 14.79
C ILE A 63 -3.34 -0.29 14.38
N LYS A 64 -3.50 0.75 13.57
CA LYS A 64 -4.77 1.22 13.03
C LYS A 64 -4.78 1.09 11.52
N PHE A 65 -5.94 0.74 10.99
CA PHE A 65 -6.16 0.66 9.54
C PHE A 65 -7.08 1.78 9.08
N PHE A 66 -6.65 2.52 8.07
CA PHE A 66 -7.36 3.67 7.52
C PHE A 66 -8.64 3.23 6.80
N LYS A 67 -9.78 3.78 7.20
CA LYS A 67 -11.08 3.55 6.59
C LYS A 67 -11.33 4.62 5.55
N TYR A 68 -11.25 4.23 4.29
CA TYR A 68 -11.45 5.11 3.16
C TYR A 68 -11.99 4.32 1.98
N ASP A 69 -13.03 4.83 1.35
CA ASP A 69 -13.63 4.25 0.15
C ASP A 69 -12.91 4.83 -1.07
N TYR A 70 -11.89 4.12 -1.56
CA TYR A 70 -11.16 4.54 -2.75
C TYR A 70 -12.07 4.53 -3.99
N PRO A 71 -12.01 5.55 -4.85
CA PRO A 71 -12.75 5.59 -6.12
C PRO A 71 -12.44 4.37 -7.01
N LYS A 72 -13.40 3.92 -7.82
CA LYS A 72 -13.18 2.75 -8.72
C LYS A 72 -12.04 2.96 -9.73
N ASP A 73 -11.84 4.21 -10.12
CA ASP A 73 -10.75 4.67 -10.99
C ASP A 73 -9.48 5.02 -10.19
N HIS A 74 -9.40 4.74 -8.89
CA HIS A 74 -8.15 4.83 -8.15
C HIS A 74 -7.17 3.79 -8.69
N TRP A 75 -5.90 4.14 -8.86
CA TRP A 75 -4.87 3.26 -9.45
C TRP A 75 -4.66 1.95 -8.67
N ALA A 76 -5.00 1.94 -7.38
CA ALA A 76 -4.97 0.72 -6.57
C ALA A 76 -6.14 -0.24 -6.88
N ILE A 77 -7.23 0.22 -7.48
CA ILE A 77 -8.35 -0.63 -7.89
C ILE A 77 -8.22 -0.96 -9.37
N ASP A 78 -8.09 0.06 -10.22
CA ASP A 78 -7.81 -0.05 -11.65
C ASP A 78 -6.30 -0.09 -11.91
N TYR A 79 -5.68 -1.22 -11.56
CA TYR A 79 -4.23 -1.38 -11.60
C TYR A 79 -3.65 -1.56 -13.02
N THR A 80 -4.47 -1.98 -13.98
CA THR A 80 -4.05 -2.21 -15.37
C THR A 80 -3.93 -0.92 -16.17
N ARG A 81 -4.60 0.16 -15.74
CA ARG A 81 -4.57 1.47 -16.42
C ARG A 81 -3.17 2.05 -16.62
N ALA A 82 -2.21 1.67 -15.77
CA ALA A 82 -0.82 2.08 -15.95
C ALA A 82 -0.15 1.50 -17.22
N GLY A 83 -0.79 0.53 -17.88
CA GLY A 83 -0.27 -0.09 -19.10
C GLY A 83 0.93 -1.00 -18.87
N THR A 84 1.18 -1.41 -17.62
CA THR A 84 2.37 -2.19 -17.24
C THR A 84 2.06 -3.64 -16.84
N SER A 85 0.87 -4.15 -17.17
CA SER A 85 0.43 -5.46 -16.73
C SER A 85 1.11 -6.60 -17.49
N ILE A 86 1.65 -7.57 -16.74
CA ILE A 86 2.27 -8.78 -17.28
C ILE A 86 1.28 -9.93 -17.22
N ALA A 87 0.75 -10.23 -16.03
CA ALA A 87 -0.12 -11.37 -15.81
C ALA A 87 -1.03 -11.22 -14.60
N HIS A 88 -2.18 -11.89 -14.67
CA HIS A 88 -3.03 -12.23 -13.54
C HIS A 88 -2.76 -13.67 -13.10
N VAL A 89 -2.57 -13.87 -11.79
CA VAL A 89 -2.19 -15.17 -11.22
C VAL A 89 -3.17 -15.57 -10.14
N LYS A 90 -3.72 -16.78 -10.22
CA LYS A 90 -4.64 -17.33 -9.23
C LYS A 90 -3.99 -18.51 -8.51
N VAL A 91 -3.82 -18.38 -7.20
CA VAL A 91 -3.24 -19.42 -6.34
C VAL A 91 -4.35 -20.23 -5.68
N LYS A 92 -4.27 -21.56 -5.79
CA LYS A 92 -5.19 -22.55 -5.22
C LYS A 92 -6.66 -22.28 -5.57
N GLY A 93 -6.93 -21.83 -6.79
CA GLY A 93 -8.28 -21.49 -7.26
C GLY A 93 -8.97 -20.35 -6.51
N LYS A 94 -8.27 -19.63 -5.62
CA LYS A 94 -8.91 -18.78 -4.61
C LYS A 94 -8.32 -17.38 -4.49
N TYR A 95 -7.00 -17.24 -4.47
CA TYR A 95 -6.34 -15.98 -4.18
C TYR A 95 -5.79 -15.39 -5.47
N ASN A 96 -6.22 -14.18 -5.83
CA ASN A 96 -5.81 -13.53 -7.05
C ASN A 96 -4.68 -12.53 -6.78
N TYR A 97 -3.70 -12.52 -7.66
CA TYR A 97 -2.55 -11.64 -7.64
C TYR A 97 -2.34 -11.02 -9.01
N SER A 98 -1.81 -9.81 -9.06
CA SER A 98 -1.29 -9.21 -10.29
C SER A 98 0.23 -9.17 -10.26
N VAL A 99 0.82 -9.30 -11.45
CA VAL A 99 2.23 -9.04 -11.72
C VAL A 99 2.29 -7.93 -12.75
N ILE A 100 2.91 -6.82 -12.38
CA ILE A 100 3.08 -5.65 -13.26
C ILE A 100 4.53 -5.18 -13.24
N LEU A 101 5.03 -4.58 -14.33
CA LEU A 101 6.21 -3.72 -14.24
C LEU A 101 5.86 -2.50 -13.39
N ASN A 102 6.80 -2.04 -12.58
CA ASN A 102 6.62 -0.87 -11.76
C ASN A 102 6.49 0.37 -12.66
N PRO A 103 5.36 1.09 -12.62
CA PRO A 103 5.12 2.16 -13.59
C PRO A 103 5.97 3.40 -13.38
N THR A 104 6.63 3.54 -12.22
CA THR A 104 7.37 4.75 -11.86
C THR A 104 8.88 4.54 -11.76
N ASP A 105 9.37 3.30 -11.86
CA ASP A 105 10.80 2.98 -11.77
C ASP A 105 11.17 1.78 -12.64
N CYS A 106 11.91 2.02 -13.73
CA CYS A 106 12.36 0.99 -14.67
C CYS A 106 13.64 0.27 -14.24
N ARG A 107 14.35 0.78 -13.22
CA ARG A 107 15.63 0.22 -12.76
C ARG A 107 15.47 -1.23 -12.30
N GLY A 108 16.39 -2.09 -12.70
CA GLY A 108 16.36 -3.52 -12.39
C GLY A 108 15.14 -4.24 -12.98
N TYR A 109 14.47 -3.64 -13.98
CA TYR A 109 13.19 -4.09 -14.53
C TYR A 109 12.12 -4.36 -13.47
N ARG A 110 12.11 -3.54 -12.41
CA ARG A 110 11.36 -3.79 -11.18
C ARG A 110 9.90 -4.16 -11.46
N THR A 111 9.46 -5.29 -10.93
CA THR A 111 8.05 -5.69 -10.90
C THR A 111 7.42 -5.41 -9.54
N ILE A 112 6.10 -5.23 -9.54
CA ILE A 112 5.27 -5.30 -8.34
C ILE A 112 4.42 -6.56 -8.45
N ILE A 113 4.49 -7.40 -7.43
CA ILE A 113 3.59 -8.53 -7.25
C ILE A 113 2.62 -8.15 -6.14
N ARG A 114 1.32 -8.21 -6.41
CA ARG A 114 0.30 -7.65 -5.52
C ARG A 114 -0.86 -8.63 -5.35
N TYR A 115 -1.28 -8.84 -4.11
CA TYR A 115 -2.56 -9.48 -3.82
C TYR A 115 -3.73 -8.56 -4.15
N LEU A 116 -4.65 -9.05 -4.97
CA LEU A 116 -5.83 -8.31 -5.40
C LEU A 116 -7.01 -8.57 -4.47
N ASN A 117 -7.41 -9.83 -4.36
CA ASN A 117 -8.61 -10.26 -3.65
C ASN A 117 -8.68 -11.79 -3.56
N ASN A 118 -9.62 -12.26 -2.75
CA ASN A 118 -10.14 -13.62 -2.88
C ASN A 118 -11.18 -13.64 -4.02
N SER A 119 -11.33 -14.75 -4.73
CA SER A 119 -12.27 -14.94 -5.85
C SER A 119 -13.72 -14.54 -5.55
N ASN A 120 -14.11 -14.47 -4.27
CA ASN A 120 -15.46 -14.12 -3.83
C ASN A 120 -15.59 -12.70 -3.26
N SER A 121 -14.61 -11.81 -3.48
CA SER A 121 -14.61 -10.46 -2.89
C SER A 121 -14.05 -9.42 -3.87
N ASP A 122 -14.40 -8.15 -3.72
CA ASP A 122 -13.83 -7.08 -4.56
C ASP A 122 -12.41 -6.69 -4.11
N ILE A 123 -11.63 -6.06 -5.00
CA ILE A 123 -10.26 -5.58 -4.69
C ILE A 123 -10.24 -4.66 -3.47
N SER A 124 -11.21 -3.75 -3.35
CA SER A 124 -11.29 -2.81 -2.23
C SER A 124 -11.34 -3.48 -0.86
N SER A 125 -11.90 -4.70 -0.78
CA SER A 125 -11.98 -5.47 0.47
C SER A 125 -10.62 -6.02 0.96
N ALA A 126 -9.60 -6.00 0.11
CA ALA A 126 -8.23 -6.39 0.45
C ALA A 126 -7.35 -5.20 0.87
N LEU A 127 -7.88 -3.97 0.85
CA LEU A 127 -7.16 -2.77 1.24
C LEU A 127 -7.29 -2.53 2.75
N ASN A 128 -6.27 -1.92 3.35
CA ASN A 128 -6.28 -1.42 4.72
C ASN A 128 -6.82 -2.44 5.74
N ARG A 129 -6.29 -3.66 5.73
CA ARG A 129 -6.61 -4.68 6.73
C ARG A 129 -5.43 -5.63 6.98
N PRO A 130 -5.46 -6.42 8.05
CA PRO A 130 -4.54 -7.54 8.19
C PRO A 130 -4.70 -8.55 7.06
N TYR A 131 -3.59 -9.16 6.68
CA TYR A 131 -3.56 -10.27 5.74
C TYR A 131 -3.44 -11.60 6.47
N THR A 132 -4.06 -12.62 5.91
CA THR A 132 -3.94 -13.98 6.43
C THR A 132 -2.65 -14.63 5.95
N VAL A 133 -2.14 -15.61 6.69
CA VAL A 133 -0.97 -16.40 6.30
C VAL A 133 -1.15 -17.06 4.92
N ALA A 134 -2.38 -17.38 4.52
CA ALA A 134 -2.64 -17.95 3.20
C ALA A 134 -2.47 -16.93 2.06
N GLU A 135 -2.86 -15.67 2.30
CA GLU A 135 -2.63 -14.57 1.35
C GLU A 135 -1.13 -14.26 1.23
N GLU A 136 -0.40 -14.21 2.34
CA GLU A 136 1.06 -14.01 2.32
C GLU A 136 1.81 -15.16 1.64
N ARG A 137 1.43 -16.42 1.92
CA ARG A 137 2.02 -17.58 1.25
C ARG A 137 1.76 -17.58 -0.25
N GLY A 138 0.58 -17.15 -0.69
CA GLY A 138 0.30 -17.04 -2.11
C GLY A 138 1.14 -15.95 -2.77
N LEU A 139 1.31 -14.78 -2.14
CA LEU A 139 2.22 -13.74 -2.64
C LEU A 139 3.65 -14.27 -2.83
N ASN A 140 4.16 -15.01 -1.85
CA ASN A 140 5.50 -15.58 -1.90
C ASN A 140 5.64 -16.67 -2.97
N ALA A 141 4.58 -17.46 -3.22
CA ALA A 141 4.59 -18.46 -4.29
C ALA A 141 4.66 -17.82 -5.68
N VAL A 142 3.87 -16.75 -5.92
CA VAL A 142 3.94 -15.96 -7.16
C VAL A 142 5.32 -15.30 -7.31
N THR A 143 5.93 -14.90 -6.20
CA THR A 143 7.29 -14.35 -6.20
C THR A 143 8.33 -15.39 -6.60
N ALA A 144 8.29 -16.59 -6.02
CA ALA A 144 9.20 -17.67 -6.36
C ALA A 144 9.11 -18.07 -7.84
N MET A 145 7.91 -18.06 -8.41
CA MET A 145 7.68 -18.23 -9.85
C MET A 145 8.35 -17.11 -10.65
N MET A 146 8.09 -15.85 -10.30
CA MET A 146 8.66 -14.70 -11.02
C MET A 146 10.19 -14.60 -10.86
N GLU A 147 10.79 -15.08 -9.78
CA GLU A 147 12.25 -15.13 -9.65
C GLU A 147 12.90 -15.98 -10.76
N GLN A 148 12.22 -17.01 -11.26
CA GLN A 148 12.74 -17.83 -12.36
C GLN A 148 12.76 -17.05 -13.68
N VAL A 149 11.78 -16.19 -13.93
CA VAL A 149 11.78 -15.28 -15.09
C VAL A 149 13.03 -14.40 -15.08
N TYR A 150 13.38 -13.81 -13.93
CA TYR A 150 14.62 -13.02 -13.81
C TYR A 150 15.88 -13.87 -14.00
N LYS A 151 15.92 -15.09 -13.46
CA LYS A 151 17.06 -16.00 -13.63
C LYS A 151 17.26 -16.42 -15.09
N ASN A 152 16.17 -16.68 -15.81
CA ASN A 152 16.20 -17.03 -17.24
C ASN A 152 16.76 -15.88 -18.09
N MET A 153 16.46 -14.63 -17.72
CA MET A 153 17.08 -13.44 -18.30
C MET A 153 18.55 -13.23 -17.89
N GLY A 154 19.15 -14.13 -17.08
CA GLY A 154 20.54 -14.02 -16.62
C GLY A 154 20.76 -13.03 -15.47
N LEU A 155 19.71 -12.65 -14.74
CA LEU A 155 19.76 -11.68 -13.65
C LEU A 155 19.83 -12.36 -12.27
N ILE A 156 20.37 -11.64 -11.29
CA ILE A 156 20.30 -12.02 -9.87
C ILE A 156 19.01 -11.41 -9.29
N PRO A 157 17.95 -12.20 -9.02
CA PRO A 157 16.72 -11.67 -8.44
C PRO A 157 16.94 -11.21 -6.99
N GLN A 158 16.33 -10.08 -6.65
CA GLN A 158 16.21 -9.57 -5.29
C GLN A 158 14.77 -9.10 -5.09
N PHE A 159 14.20 -9.35 -3.92
CA PHE A 159 12.86 -8.87 -3.60
C PHE A 159 12.77 -8.34 -2.17
N ALA A 160 11.78 -7.48 -1.95
CA ALA A 160 11.45 -6.97 -0.63
C ALA A 160 9.94 -6.73 -0.52
N GLN A 161 9.33 -7.33 0.50
CA GLN A 161 7.99 -6.96 0.96
C GLN A 161 8.15 -5.79 1.94
N LEU A 162 7.76 -4.60 1.49
CA LEU A 162 7.74 -3.38 2.29
C LEU A 162 6.29 -2.87 2.40
N GLY A 163 6.11 -1.67 2.92
CA GLY A 163 4.83 -0.96 2.90
C GLY A 163 4.97 0.51 3.28
N ASN A 164 6.20 1.04 3.24
CA ASN A 164 6.54 2.31 3.88
C ASN A 164 5.72 3.50 3.35
N ASN A 165 5.33 3.46 2.07
CA ASN A 165 4.60 4.55 1.42
C ASN A 165 3.11 4.61 1.82
N SER A 166 2.58 3.55 2.43
CA SER A 166 1.25 3.50 3.03
C SER A 166 1.29 3.30 4.54
N GLN A 167 2.45 3.49 5.18
CA GLN A 167 2.62 3.33 6.63
C GLN A 167 3.12 4.63 7.26
N TYR A 168 2.49 5.03 8.36
CA TYR A 168 2.88 6.21 9.13
C TYR A 168 2.91 5.89 10.62
N PHE A 169 3.79 6.56 11.35
CA PHE A 169 3.89 6.46 12.80
C PHE A 169 3.59 7.81 13.45
N ASP A 170 2.60 7.85 14.34
CA ASP A 170 2.30 9.01 15.16
C ASP A 170 3.03 8.88 16.51
N GLU A 171 4.10 9.65 16.70
CA GLU A 171 4.90 9.66 17.94
C GLU A 171 4.07 10.06 19.17
N ARG A 172 3.09 10.97 19.01
CA ARG A 172 2.30 11.49 20.14
C ARG A 172 1.38 10.41 20.70
N THR A 173 0.72 9.66 19.82
CA THR A 173 -0.20 8.57 20.21
C THR A 173 0.50 7.23 20.31
N ARG A 174 1.73 7.12 19.78
CA ARG A 174 2.50 5.88 19.60
C ARG A 174 1.71 4.83 18.84
N GLU A 175 1.08 5.23 17.75
CA GLU A 175 0.27 4.37 16.91
C GLU A 175 0.86 4.29 15.50
N ILE A 176 0.79 3.11 14.89
CA ILE A 176 1.07 2.94 13.46
C ILE A 176 -0.26 2.99 12.72
N ILE A 177 -0.31 3.77 11.65
CA ILE A 177 -1.46 3.88 10.74
C ILE A 177 -1.07 3.22 9.41
N ILE A 178 -1.92 2.32 8.91
CA ILE A 178 -1.78 1.63 7.64
C ILE A 178 -2.86 2.13 6.68
N GLY A 179 -2.44 2.63 5.52
CA GLY A 179 -3.27 3.30 4.53
C GLY A 179 -3.35 4.81 4.75
N ASN A 180 -3.57 5.55 3.66
CA ASN A 180 -3.88 6.98 3.66
C ASN A 180 -4.78 7.32 2.45
N GLU A 181 -5.18 8.58 2.27
CA GLU A 181 -6.08 8.99 1.17
C GLU A 181 -5.50 8.74 -0.23
N GLU A 182 -4.17 8.79 -0.40
CA GLU A 182 -3.50 8.64 -1.71
C GLU A 182 -3.09 7.20 -2.03
N GLU A 183 -2.74 6.42 -1.00
CA GLU A 183 -2.14 5.10 -1.15
C GLU A 183 -2.66 4.14 -0.05
N PRO A 184 -3.49 3.15 -0.42
CA PRO A 184 -3.92 2.13 0.54
C PRO A 184 -2.76 1.23 0.97
N GLY A 185 -2.87 0.70 2.19
CA GLY A 185 -2.16 -0.51 2.59
C GLY A 185 -2.59 -1.68 1.73
N MET A 186 -1.63 -2.27 1.02
CA MET A 186 -1.80 -3.41 0.12
C MET A 186 -0.76 -4.48 0.45
N LEU A 187 -1.14 -5.75 0.40
CA LEU A 187 -0.19 -6.85 0.40
C LEU A 187 0.47 -6.93 -0.97
N HIS A 188 1.71 -6.45 -1.04
CA HIS A 188 2.50 -6.44 -2.26
C HIS A 188 3.98 -6.49 -1.92
N LEU A 189 4.79 -6.83 -2.91
CA LEU A 189 6.23 -6.74 -2.83
C LEU A 189 6.83 -6.26 -4.14
N HIS A 190 8.09 -5.84 -4.04
CA HIS A 190 8.91 -5.49 -5.19
C HIS A 190 9.89 -6.62 -5.47
N LEU A 191 10.04 -6.97 -6.73
CA LEU A 191 11.05 -7.90 -7.24
C LEU A 191 11.83 -7.17 -8.35
N TRP A 192 13.15 -7.34 -8.40
CA TRP A 192 14.00 -6.71 -9.41
C TRP A 192 15.25 -7.55 -9.67
N GLY A 193 15.89 -7.33 -10.81
CA GLY A 193 17.13 -7.98 -11.20
C GLY A 193 18.36 -7.14 -10.87
N ARG A 194 19.49 -7.82 -10.60
CA ARG A 194 20.82 -7.22 -10.51
C ARG A 194 21.77 -7.88 -11.51
N GLY A 195 22.65 -7.06 -12.06
CA GLY A 195 23.61 -7.41 -13.11
C GLY A 195 24.44 -6.17 -13.46
N ASP A 196 25.10 -6.17 -14.60
CA ASP A 196 25.74 -4.96 -15.13
C ASP A 196 24.66 -3.90 -15.48
N PRO A 197 24.64 -2.71 -14.82
CA PRO A 197 23.62 -1.70 -15.06
C PRO A 197 23.56 -1.17 -16.50
N GLU A 198 24.68 -1.20 -17.22
CA GLU A 198 24.73 -0.69 -18.60
C GLU A 198 24.41 -1.79 -19.62
N HIS A 199 24.33 -3.05 -19.19
CA HIS A 199 24.01 -4.17 -20.08
C HIS A 199 22.51 -4.26 -20.37
N GLU A 200 22.21 -4.60 -21.62
CA GLU A 200 20.86 -4.85 -22.13
C GLU A 200 20.54 -6.35 -22.03
N PHE A 201 20.20 -6.82 -20.83
CA PHE A 201 19.71 -8.20 -20.63
C PHE A 201 18.41 -8.45 -21.40
N ILE A 202 17.59 -7.39 -21.53
CA ILE A 202 16.54 -7.29 -22.53
C ILE A 202 17.07 -6.38 -23.66
N PRO A 203 17.22 -6.86 -24.90
CA PRO A 203 17.75 -6.05 -26.00
C PRO A 203 17.00 -4.73 -26.18
N GLY A 204 17.73 -3.60 -26.19
CA GLY A 204 17.15 -2.26 -26.29
C GLY A 204 16.66 -1.66 -24.97
N VAL A 205 16.86 -2.32 -23.83
CA VAL A 205 16.51 -1.79 -22.50
C VAL A 205 17.66 -2.03 -21.53
N PRO A 206 18.43 -1.00 -21.12
CA PRO A 206 19.50 -1.19 -20.14
C PRO A 206 18.92 -1.51 -18.75
N LEU A 207 19.60 -2.38 -17.99
CA LEU A 207 19.15 -2.81 -16.66
C LEU A 207 19.05 -1.66 -15.65
N ARG A 208 20.00 -0.72 -15.71
CA ARG A 208 20.17 0.39 -14.76
C ARG A 208 20.33 -0.10 -13.31
N GLY A 209 20.12 0.82 -12.37
CA GLY A 209 20.32 0.57 -10.95
C GLY A 209 21.80 0.61 -10.55
N PRO A 210 22.12 0.43 -9.26
CA PRO A 210 23.50 0.43 -8.81
C PRO A 210 24.21 -0.87 -9.17
N ILE A 211 25.53 -0.80 -9.40
CA ILE A 211 26.38 -1.97 -9.63
C ILE A 211 26.20 -3.03 -8.52
N PRO A 212 26.33 -4.33 -8.83
CA PRO A 212 26.23 -5.39 -7.84
C PRO A 212 27.19 -5.17 -6.66
N GLY A 213 26.75 -5.57 -5.46
CA GLY A 213 27.45 -5.30 -4.19
C GLY A 213 26.96 -4.05 -3.47
N LEU A 214 26.33 -3.10 -4.17
CA LEU A 214 25.66 -1.95 -3.56
C LEU A 214 24.17 -2.23 -3.27
N MET A 215 23.64 -1.60 -2.22
CA MET A 215 22.22 -1.66 -1.87
C MET A 215 21.38 -0.93 -2.93
N PHE A 216 20.28 -1.56 -3.36
CA PHE A 216 19.30 -0.95 -4.25
C PHE A 216 18.26 -0.18 -3.41
N ASP A 217 18.14 1.13 -3.62
CA ASP A 217 17.15 1.97 -2.92
C ASP A 217 15.81 1.92 -3.69
N LEU A 218 14.78 1.34 -3.07
CA LEU A 218 13.43 1.23 -3.62
C LEU A 218 12.60 2.51 -3.51
N ILE A 219 13.14 3.56 -2.88
CA ILE A 219 12.57 4.89 -2.70
C ILE A 219 11.34 4.89 -1.77
N ALA A 220 11.56 5.22 -0.50
CA ALA A 220 10.49 5.65 0.40
C ALA A 220 10.10 7.12 0.11
N LYS A 221 8.80 7.44 0.17
CA LYS A 221 8.28 8.81 0.07
C LYS A 221 8.69 9.66 1.28
N SER A 222 8.69 9.06 2.47
CA SER A 222 9.15 9.68 3.71
C SER A 222 10.66 9.49 3.86
N LYS A 223 11.44 10.55 3.61
CA LYS A 223 12.90 10.57 3.83
C LYS A 223 13.26 11.69 4.82
N THR A 224 14.03 11.35 5.84
CA THR A 224 14.61 12.34 6.77
C THR A 224 15.90 12.97 6.22
N VAL A 225 16.58 12.28 5.30
CA VAL A 225 17.81 12.72 4.65
C VAL A 225 17.73 12.39 3.16
N PRO A 226 18.19 13.28 2.25
CA PRO A 226 18.26 12.98 0.82
C PRO A 226 19.12 11.73 0.53
N THR A 227 18.72 10.94 -0.47
CA THR A 227 19.54 9.81 -0.98
C THR A 227 19.97 10.08 -2.42
N ASN A 228 21.09 9.48 -2.82
CA ASN A 228 21.67 9.68 -4.17
C ASN A 228 20.95 8.88 -5.26
N GLN A 229 20.14 7.88 -4.87
CA GLN A 229 19.35 7.08 -5.79
C GLN A 229 17.94 7.66 -5.94
N TYR A 230 17.43 7.65 -7.16
CA TYR A 230 16.09 8.11 -7.52
C TYR A 230 15.44 7.15 -8.51
N ALA A 231 14.11 7.14 -8.53
CA ALA A 231 13.35 6.33 -9.49
C ALA A 231 13.53 6.89 -10.92
N ILE A 232 13.69 6.02 -11.91
CA ILE A 232 13.83 6.40 -13.31
C ILE A 232 12.55 5.97 -14.03
N LYS A 233 11.84 6.93 -14.64
CA LYS A 233 10.63 6.63 -15.40
C LYS A 233 10.97 5.79 -16.63
N TRP A 234 10.01 4.96 -17.03
CA TRP A 234 10.09 4.26 -18.30
C TRP A 234 10.09 5.23 -19.48
N ASP A 235 10.99 4.99 -20.43
CA ASP A 235 10.75 5.40 -21.81
C ASP A 235 9.62 4.52 -22.39
N PRO A 236 8.64 5.09 -23.13
CA PRO A 236 7.51 4.31 -23.63
C PRO A 236 7.91 3.10 -24.50
N LYS A 237 8.95 3.25 -25.34
CA LYS A 237 9.41 2.17 -26.21
C LYS A 237 10.13 1.10 -25.41
N GLU A 238 10.94 1.50 -24.43
CA GLU A 238 11.58 0.55 -23.52
C GLU A 238 10.56 -0.25 -22.70
N LEU A 239 9.47 0.38 -22.25
CA LEU A 239 8.41 -0.30 -21.52
C LEU A 239 7.74 -1.37 -22.37
N GLU A 240 7.41 -1.05 -23.62
CA GLU A 240 6.81 -1.99 -24.56
C GLU A 240 7.71 -3.22 -24.76
N ILE A 241 8.99 -2.99 -25.04
CA ILE A 241 9.99 -4.05 -25.21
C ILE A 241 10.11 -4.91 -23.94
N ALA A 242 10.20 -4.27 -22.77
CA ALA A 242 10.29 -4.98 -21.50
C ALA A 242 9.03 -5.82 -21.21
N LEU A 243 7.84 -5.29 -21.49
CA LEU A 243 6.59 -6.05 -21.31
C LEU A 243 6.54 -7.28 -22.19
N ILE A 244 6.93 -7.16 -23.46
CA ILE A 244 6.99 -8.30 -24.39
C ILE A 244 7.96 -9.35 -23.85
N ALA A 245 9.19 -8.95 -23.50
CA ALA A 245 10.20 -9.87 -22.98
C ALA A 245 9.75 -10.59 -21.70
N PHE A 246 9.14 -9.89 -20.74
CA PHE A 246 8.63 -10.53 -19.52
C PHE A 246 7.49 -11.52 -19.80
N LYS A 247 6.61 -11.21 -20.74
CA LYS A 247 5.50 -12.09 -21.13
C LYS A 247 6.01 -13.32 -21.87
N GLU A 248 6.96 -13.17 -22.77
CA GLU A 248 7.59 -14.27 -23.50
C GLU A 248 8.39 -15.20 -22.58
N GLU A 249 9.19 -14.64 -21.68
CA GLU A 249 9.96 -15.44 -20.70
C GLU A 249 9.05 -16.17 -19.70
N LEU A 250 7.97 -15.51 -19.25
CA LEU A 250 6.96 -16.16 -18.42
C LEU A 250 6.25 -17.28 -19.20
N ALA A 251 5.85 -17.03 -20.45
CA ALA A 251 5.22 -18.03 -21.31
C ALA A 251 6.13 -19.25 -21.57
N ALA A 252 7.43 -19.02 -21.76
CA ALA A 252 8.39 -20.11 -21.90
C ALA A 252 8.54 -20.89 -20.59
N TYR A 253 8.60 -20.21 -19.45
CA TYR A 253 8.76 -20.86 -18.15
C TYR A 253 7.55 -21.71 -17.76
N ILE A 254 6.31 -21.26 -18.01
CA ILE A 254 5.11 -22.06 -17.66
C ILE A 254 5.01 -23.38 -18.43
N GLU A 255 5.63 -23.46 -19.61
CA GLU A 255 5.68 -24.69 -20.41
C GLU A 255 6.83 -25.63 -20.02
N SER A 256 7.75 -25.16 -19.16
CA SER A 256 8.89 -25.96 -18.68
C SER A 256 8.46 -27.09 -17.74
N GLU A 257 9.25 -28.16 -17.68
CA GLU A 257 9.01 -29.25 -16.73
C GLU A 257 9.21 -28.79 -15.29
N GLU A 258 10.14 -27.86 -15.04
CA GLU A 258 10.42 -27.30 -13.71
C GLU A 258 9.19 -26.58 -13.14
N PHE A 259 8.47 -25.82 -13.97
CA PHE A 259 7.22 -25.20 -13.55
C PHE A 259 6.13 -26.24 -13.29
N LYS A 260 6.01 -27.24 -14.17
CA LYS A 260 4.99 -28.28 -14.03
C LYS A 260 5.16 -29.09 -12.75
N GLU A 261 6.40 -29.43 -12.39
CA GLU A 261 6.71 -30.17 -11.17
C GLU A 261 6.43 -29.38 -9.90
N GLU A 262 6.76 -28.08 -9.88
CA GLU A 262 6.69 -27.28 -8.65
C GLU A 262 5.32 -26.59 -8.45
N PHE A 263 4.66 -26.14 -9.52
CA PHE A 263 3.56 -25.17 -9.41
C PHE A 263 2.25 -25.57 -10.08
N SER A 264 2.22 -26.50 -11.04
CA SER A 264 1.05 -26.76 -11.91
C SER A 264 -0.26 -27.00 -11.16
N ASP A 265 -0.23 -27.70 -10.03
CA ASP A 265 -1.43 -28.01 -9.23
C ASP A 265 -1.91 -26.84 -8.35
N SER A 266 -1.12 -25.75 -8.26
CA SER A 266 -1.29 -24.71 -7.25
C SER A 266 -1.40 -23.30 -7.79
N ILE A 267 -0.98 -23.04 -9.03
CA ILE A 267 -0.96 -21.71 -9.65
C ILE A 267 -1.56 -21.79 -11.07
N GLU A 268 -2.63 -21.03 -11.28
CA GLU A 268 -3.20 -20.74 -12.61
C GLU A 268 -2.72 -19.36 -13.07
N ILE A 269 -2.24 -19.25 -14.32
CA ILE A 269 -1.62 -18.02 -14.84
C ILE A 269 -2.36 -17.59 -16.11
N PHE A 270 -2.70 -16.30 -16.17
CA PHE A 270 -3.29 -15.65 -17.32
C PHE A 270 -2.36 -14.50 -17.72
N ILE A 271 -1.61 -14.67 -18.81
CA ILE A 271 -0.73 -13.62 -19.34
C ILE A 271 -1.60 -12.57 -20.02
N ASP A 272 -1.43 -11.30 -19.64
CA ASP A 272 -2.24 -10.22 -20.21
C ASP A 272 -1.83 -9.94 -21.66
N PRO A 273 -2.79 -9.67 -22.57
CA PRO A 273 -2.47 -9.36 -23.95
C PRO A 273 -1.58 -8.11 -24.05
N VAL A 274 -0.77 -8.03 -25.10
CA VAL A 274 -0.03 -6.81 -25.42
C VAL A 274 -1.07 -5.77 -25.87
N LEU A 275 -1.15 -4.64 -25.16
CA LEU A 275 -1.99 -3.52 -25.60
C LEU A 275 -1.28 -2.85 -26.77
N ASP A 276 -1.96 -2.81 -27.92
CA ASP A 276 -1.47 -2.14 -29.12
C ASP A 276 -1.63 -0.63 -28.93
N LEU A 277 -0.65 0.00 -28.28
CA LEU A 277 -0.61 1.43 -27.93
C LEU A 277 -0.63 2.36 -29.16
N ALA A 278 -0.53 1.80 -30.38
CA ALA A 278 -0.66 2.52 -31.63
C ALA A 278 -2.12 2.89 -32.02
N SER A 279 -3.13 2.35 -31.32
CA SER A 279 -4.54 2.51 -31.71
C SER A 279 -5.27 3.72 -31.10
N GLU A 280 -4.66 4.48 -30.19
CA GLU A 280 -5.29 5.66 -29.55
C GLU A 280 -4.99 7.01 -30.26
N SER A 281 -4.75 7.04 -31.57
CA SER A 281 -4.61 8.30 -32.33
C SER A 281 -5.88 8.79 -33.03
N THR A 282 -7.03 8.15 -32.83
CA THR A 282 -8.32 8.63 -33.37
C THR A 282 -9.28 9.04 -32.27
N LEU A 283 -8.99 10.16 -31.61
CA LEU A 283 -10.05 11.00 -31.04
C LEU A 283 -10.39 12.10 -32.05
N PRO A 284 -11.68 12.32 -32.38
CA PRO A 284 -12.07 13.34 -33.33
C PRO A 284 -11.78 14.73 -32.76
N VAL A 285 -11.12 15.57 -33.56
CA VAL A 285 -11.09 17.01 -33.36
C VAL A 285 -12.53 17.50 -33.45
N ILE A 286 -13.11 17.85 -32.31
CA ILE A 286 -14.37 18.58 -32.26
C ILE A 286 -14.02 20.05 -32.50
N SER A 287 -14.37 20.52 -33.71
CA SER A 287 -14.42 21.94 -34.07
C SER A 287 -15.60 22.64 -33.41
#